data_AF-A0A443YVN2-F1
#
_entry.id   AF-A0A443YVN2-F1
#
_cell.length_a   1.000
_cell.length_b   1.000
_cell.length_c   1.000
_cell.angle_alpha   90.00
_cell.angle_beta   90.00
_cell.angle_gamma   90.00
#
_symmetry.space_group_name_H-M   'P 1'
#
loop_
_entity.id
_entity.type
_entity.pdbx_description
1 polymer ?
#
loop_
_entity_poly.entity_id
_entity_poly.type
_entity_poly.pdbx_seq_one_letter_code
_entity_poly.pdbx_strand_id
1 'polypeptide(L)'
;MKLRKDLGFYVPAFFMIQVDVDKPIDEIIGTENERVFAHELIHFLQDVSTTYGLINISKCVDVIKSQNHALRQSSQPARLPLVSSELSDTVMANNDLFSLYVGDDAEKLKEFPESCTVVDVIEEEMDVELVPYPVKYIYIKYKSPAISTTEDFHFGAMAIYESMANLIESQIYGDEKRRRNFPYDAALMIAEYLCPSISHNKLAVSELCEASLMYYNPAEIFVSCLKKIHDLGLVFESPNEYYLYMVNNFTLEEEPVHLEHIKASELAESQLDDLFTVSPLKEEKWASGMVARAREIRNSNISISAKLWGSDKNKSRQSLMGFIKSIGMPIVFNRNFESWLRDSEESLYTPLMYAAIFSFQEIVQGKQQGCILSSHCANENSGCTPDHNCESAPWLRLAQGKSCYFSNIWKMWGLENVQIFRS
;
A
#
# COMPACT_ATOMS: atom_id res chain seq x y z
N MET A 1 4.64 11.93 -1.08
CA MET A 1 4.38 11.71 -2.51
C MET A 1 4.18 13.06 -3.23
N LYS A 2 5.04 13.46 -4.18
CA LYS A 2 4.77 14.58 -5.12
C LYS A 2 5.45 14.30 -6.46
N LEU A 3 4.64 14.29 -7.53
CA LEU A 3 4.86 14.10 -8.97
C LEU A 3 3.84 13.11 -9.56
N ARG A 4 3.41 12.07 -8.81
CA ARG A 4 2.16 11.33 -9.11
C ARG A 4 1.04 11.46 -8.06
N LYS A 5 1.33 11.90 -6.82
CA LYS A 5 0.24 12.23 -5.84
C LYS A 5 -0.74 13.27 -6.37
N ASP A 6 -0.30 14.08 -7.32
CA ASP A 6 -1.13 15.09 -7.95
C ASP A 6 -2.05 14.49 -9.02
N LEU A 7 -1.88 13.22 -9.42
CA LEU A 7 -2.71 12.54 -10.43
C LEU A 7 -3.51 11.35 -9.87
N GLY A 8 -3.05 10.71 -8.80
CA GLY A 8 -3.77 9.63 -8.13
C GLY A 8 -2.98 8.99 -6.98
N PHE A 9 -3.65 8.19 -6.17
CA PHE A 9 -3.05 7.37 -5.12
C PHE A 9 -3.95 6.22 -4.69
N TYR A 10 -3.34 5.10 -4.30
CA TYR A 10 -3.95 4.00 -3.56
C TYR A 10 -3.64 4.16 -2.06
N VAL A 11 -4.61 3.81 -1.19
CA VAL A 11 -4.43 3.77 0.26
C VAL A 11 -4.36 2.30 0.71
N PRO A 12 -3.16 1.79 1.02
CA PRO A 12 -2.96 0.42 1.48
C PRO A 12 -3.80 0.07 2.70
N ALA A 13 -4.26 -1.17 2.79
CA ALA A 13 -5.15 -1.70 3.83
C ALA A 13 -6.58 -1.13 3.89
N PHE A 14 -6.88 -0.07 3.14
CA PHE A 14 -8.21 0.56 3.10
C PHE A 14 -8.91 0.41 1.75
N PHE A 15 -8.28 -0.28 0.79
CA PHE A 15 -8.90 -0.66 -0.49
C PHE A 15 -9.50 0.54 -1.23
N MET A 16 -8.83 1.69 -1.15
CA MET A 16 -9.31 2.96 -1.68
C MET A 16 -8.32 3.51 -2.69
N ILE A 17 -8.80 3.85 -3.88
CA ILE A 17 -8.07 4.59 -4.89
C ILE A 17 -8.71 5.97 -5.03
N GLN A 18 -7.89 7.00 -5.17
CA GLN A 18 -8.32 8.30 -5.67
C GLN A 18 -7.55 8.64 -6.94
N VAL A 19 -8.25 9.08 -7.98
CA VAL A 19 -7.67 9.52 -9.25
C VAL A 19 -8.07 10.98 -9.49
N ASP A 20 -7.11 11.83 -9.84
CA ASP A 20 -7.30 13.27 -10.00
C ASP A 20 -7.90 13.66 -11.35
N VAL A 21 -9.04 13.05 -11.69
CA VAL A 21 -9.81 13.33 -12.90
C VAL A 21 -11.14 13.97 -12.55
N ASP A 22 -11.65 14.82 -13.43
CA ASP A 22 -12.93 15.52 -13.31
C ASP A 22 -14.11 14.74 -13.92
N LYS A 23 -13.84 13.55 -14.46
CA LYS A 23 -14.82 12.66 -15.09
C LYS A 23 -15.10 11.42 -14.24
N PRO A 24 -16.25 10.76 -14.45
CA PRO A 24 -16.48 9.41 -13.93
C PRO A 24 -15.37 8.43 -14.34
N ILE A 25 -15.06 7.47 -13.46
CA ILE A 25 -13.91 6.56 -13.67
C ILE A 25 -14.13 5.63 -14.86
N ASP A 26 -15.36 5.20 -15.14
CA ASP A 26 -15.69 4.37 -16.30
C ASP A 26 -15.47 5.11 -17.63
N GLU A 27 -15.61 6.44 -17.65
CA GLU A 27 -15.35 7.26 -18.84
C GLU A 27 -13.85 7.45 -19.13
N ILE A 28 -12.96 7.25 -18.16
CA ILE A 28 -11.51 7.38 -18.39
C ILE A 28 -10.88 6.07 -18.91
N ILE A 29 -11.60 4.95 -18.85
CA ILE A 29 -11.10 3.65 -19.34
C ILE A 29 -10.90 3.72 -20.85
N GLY A 30 -9.70 3.35 -21.33
CA GLY A 30 -9.32 3.43 -22.74
C GLY A 30 -8.84 4.82 -23.18
N THR A 31 -8.75 5.79 -22.26
CA THR A 31 -8.19 7.12 -22.52
C THR A 31 -6.75 7.23 -21.98
N GLU A 32 -6.09 8.36 -22.21
CA GLU A 32 -4.75 8.63 -21.65
C GLU A 32 -4.73 8.64 -20.11
N ASN A 33 -5.85 9.00 -19.47
CA ASN A 33 -5.99 9.03 -18.02
C ASN A 33 -6.09 7.63 -17.38
N GLU A 34 -6.34 6.58 -18.17
CA GLU A 34 -6.37 5.20 -17.65
C GLU A 34 -5.01 4.77 -17.09
N ARG A 35 -3.91 5.34 -17.62
CA ARG A 35 -2.55 5.02 -17.18
C ARG A 35 -2.39 5.16 -15.67
N VAL A 36 -2.83 6.29 -15.11
CA VAL A 36 -2.72 6.58 -13.67
C VAL A 36 -3.60 5.63 -12.87
N PHE A 37 -4.84 5.40 -13.32
CA PHE A 37 -5.73 4.45 -12.67
C PHE A 37 -5.13 3.02 -12.65
N ALA A 38 -4.51 2.58 -13.74
CA ALA A 38 -3.85 1.29 -13.81
C ALA A 38 -2.62 1.18 -12.90
N HIS A 39 -1.87 2.28 -12.70
CA HIS A 39 -0.78 2.33 -11.72
C HIS A 39 -1.30 2.04 -10.30
N GLU A 40 -2.38 2.72 -9.90
CA GLU A 40 -2.99 2.51 -8.57
C GLU A 40 -3.60 1.11 -8.42
N LEU A 41 -4.13 0.52 -9.50
CA LEU A 41 -4.56 -0.88 -9.49
C LEU A 41 -3.41 -1.86 -9.30
N ILE A 42 -2.21 -1.55 -9.81
CA ILE A 42 -1.03 -2.38 -9.56
C ILE A 42 -0.65 -2.28 -8.07
N HIS A 43 -0.70 -1.10 -7.46
CA HIS A 43 -0.51 -0.97 -6.01
C HIS A 43 -1.51 -1.77 -5.20
N PHE A 44 -2.80 -1.72 -5.57
CA PHE A 44 -3.81 -2.59 -4.96
C PHE A 44 -3.46 -4.07 -5.09
N LEU A 45 -3.07 -4.55 -6.28
CA LEU A 45 -2.64 -5.94 -6.47
C LEU A 45 -1.46 -6.30 -5.59
N GLN A 46 -0.47 -5.41 -5.49
CA GLN A 46 0.71 -5.67 -4.68
C GLN A 46 0.33 -5.73 -3.18
N ASP A 47 -0.59 -4.89 -2.71
CA ASP A 47 -1.06 -4.87 -1.31
C ASP A 47 -1.79 -6.16 -0.91
N VAL A 48 -2.70 -6.67 -1.75
CA VAL A 48 -3.51 -7.85 -1.42
C VAL A 48 -2.88 -9.19 -1.77
N SER A 49 -1.77 -9.19 -2.53
CA SER A 49 -1.19 -10.43 -3.04
C SER A 49 0.26 -10.69 -2.62
N THR A 50 0.89 -9.79 -1.86
CA THR A 50 2.28 -9.97 -1.42
C THR A 50 2.34 -10.09 0.09
N THR A 51 3.30 -10.87 0.60
CA THR A 51 3.47 -11.04 2.05
C THR A 51 3.61 -9.69 2.76
N TYR A 52 4.43 -8.78 2.23
CA TYR A 52 4.62 -7.44 2.79
C TYR A 52 3.30 -6.65 2.85
N GLY A 53 2.50 -6.68 1.78
CA GLY A 53 1.20 -6.01 1.75
C GLY A 53 0.24 -6.58 2.80
N LEU A 54 0.16 -7.91 2.89
CA LEU A 54 -0.72 -8.62 3.84
C LEU A 54 -0.34 -8.36 5.31
N ILE A 55 0.95 -8.31 5.64
CA ILE A 55 1.36 -7.92 6.99
C ILE A 55 1.15 -6.44 7.26
N ASN A 56 1.25 -5.57 6.24
CA ASN A 56 0.91 -4.16 6.39
C ASN A 56 -0.60 -3.97 6.67
N ILE A 57 -1.47 -4.76 6.03
CA ILE A 57 -2.91 -4.81 6.35
C ILE A 57 -3.09 -5.16 7.82
N SER A 58 -2.49 -6.27 8.27
CA SER A 58 -2.60 -6.74 9.65
C SER A 58 -2.11 -5.68 10.65
N LYS A 59 -0.96 -5.07 10.39
CA LYS A 59 -0.38 -3.97 11.18
C LYS A 59 -1.33 -2.76 11.26
N CYS A 60 -1.94 -2.36 10.14
CA CYS A 60 -2.88 -1.24 10.12
C CYS A 60 -4.11 -1.52 10.99
N VAL A 61 -4.65 -2.74 10.94
CA VAL A 61 -5.77 -3.16 11.78
C VAL A 61 -5.37 -3.18 13.26
N ASP A 62 -4.19 -3.71 13.60
CA ASP A 62 -3.72 -3.72 14.99
C ASP A 62 -3.57 -2.29 15.56
N VAL A 63 -3.10 -1.34 14.75
CA VAL A 63 -3.08 0.09 15.12
C VAL A 63 -4.50 0.59 15.41
N ILE A 64 -5.47 0.31 14.55
CA ILE A 64 -6.88 0.72 14.75
C ILE A 64 -7.46 0.10 16.02
N LYS A 65 -7.22 -1.19 16.26
CA LYS A 65 -7.66 -1.90 17.48
C LYS A 65 -7.05 -1.27 18.72
N SER A 66 -5.76 -0.94 18.69
CA SER A 66 -5.04 -0.29 19.78
C SER A 66 -5.56 1.14 20.05
N GLN A 67 -5.81 1.93 19.00
CA GLN A 67 -6.42 3.25 19.10
C GLN A 67 -7.84 3.18 19.70
N ASN A 68 -8.67 2.25 19.24
CA ASN A 68 -10.00 2.03 19.80
C ASN A 68 -9.91 1.65 21.29
N HIS A 69 -9.00 0.75 21.64
CA HIS A 69 -8.76 0.39 23.04
C HIS A 69 -8.36 1.60 23.89
N ALA A 70 -7.39 2.40 23.43
CA ALA A 70 -6.92 3.60 24.12
C ALA A 70 -8.06 4.61 24.36
N LEU A 71 -8.88 4.88 23.33
CA LEU A 71 -10.03 5.78 23.45
C LEU A 71 -11.04 5.26 24.49
N ARG A 72 -11.31 3.95 24.53
CA ARG A 72 -12.24 3.34 25.49
C ARG A 72 -11.74 3.35 26.93
N GLN A 73 -10.43 3.31 27.15
CA GLN A 73 -9.81 3.34 28.48
C GLN A 73 -9.46 4.75 28.96
N SER A 74 -9.50 5.75 28.08
CA SER A 74 -9.12 7.12 28.40
C SER A 74 -9.98 7.74 29.51
N SER A 75 -9.32 8.54 30.36
CA SER A 75 -10.03 9.44 31.27
C SER A 75 -10.78 10.48 30.44
N GLN A 76 -12.08 10.65 30.70
CA GLN A 76 -12.93 11.50 29.88
C GLN A 76 -12.73 12.99 30.23
N PRO A 77 -12.61 13.89 29.23
CA PRO A 77 -12.60 13.61 27.79
C PRO A 77 -11.25 13.06 27.29
N ALA A 78 -11.29 12.11 26.35
CA ALA A 78 -10.12 11.60 25.64
C ALA A 78 -9.47 12.72 24.81
N ARG A 79 -8.15 12.86 24.89
CA ARG A 79 -7.42 13.89 24.14
C ARG A 79 -7.02 13.39 22.76
N LEU A 80 -7.23 14.22 21.74
CA LEU A 80 -6.70 14.00 20.38
C LEU A 80 -5.67 15.08 20.00
N PRO A 81 -4.63 14.75 19.21
CA PRO A 81 -4.32 13.40 18.71
C PRO A 81 -3.85 12.44 19.80
N LEU A 82 -4.08 11.13 19.58
CA LEU A 82 -3.41 10.11 20.40
C LEU A 82 -1.92 10.12 20.10
N VAL A 83 -1.11 10.09 21.15
CA VAL A 83 0.35 9.96 21.04
C VAL A 83 0.74 8.48 21.04
N SER A 84 1.88 8.14 20.43
CA SER A 84 2.30 6.74 20.26
C SER A 84 2.37 5.96 21.58
N SER A 85 2.73 6.62 22.69
CA SER A 85 2.79 6.01 24.02
C SER A 85 1.43 5.59 24.61
N GLU A 86 0.32 5.97 23.97
CA GLU A 86 -1.03 5.51 24.34
C GLU A 86 -1.41 4.21 23.62
N LEU A 87 -0.61 3.75 22.65
CA LEU A 87 -0.78 2.46 21.98
C LEU A 87 -0.08 1.35 22.78
N SER A 88 -0.36 0.09 22.43
CA SER A 88 0.30 -1.05 23.09
C SER A 88 1.76 -1.19 22.66
N ASP A 89 2.61 -1.67 23.57
CA ASP A 89 4.04 -1.90 23.33
C ASP A 89 4.30 -2.73 22.07
N THR A 90 3.49 -3.78 21.85
CA THR A 90 3.59 -4.61 20.64
C THR A 90 3.29 -3.84 19.35
N VAL A 91 2.31 -2.92 19.37
CA VAL A 91 1.99 -2.08 18.21
C VAL A 91 3.10 -1.06 17.97
N MET A 92 3.67 -0.50 19.03
CA MET A 92 4.82 0.42 18.94
C MET A 92 6.04 -0.28 18.33
N ALA A 93 6.43 -1.44 18.87
CA ALA A 93 7.54 -2.23 18.35
C ALA A 93 7.33 -2.61 16.87
N ASN A 94 6.12 -3.03 16.48
CA ASN A 94 5.80 -3.29 15.09
C ASN A 94 5.85 -2.03 14.22
N ASN A 95 5.45 -0.86 14.73
CA ASN A 95 5.58 0.39 13.98
C ASN A 95 7.04 0.76 13.74
N ASP A 96 7.89 0.63 14.76
CA ASP A 96 9.32 0.89 14.66
C ASP A 96 9.97 -0.07 13.66
N LEU A 97 9.62 -1.35 13.73
CA LEU A 97 10.08 -2.37 12.77
C LEU A 97 9.68 -2.04 11.32
N PHE A 98 8.40 -1.73 11.08
CA PHE A 98 7.91 -1.37 9.74
C PHE A 98 8.50 -0.06 9.23
N SER A 99 8.92 0.85 10.11
CA SER A 99 9.59 2.11 9.70
C SER A 99 10.93 1.85 9.01
N LEU A 100 11.60 0.74 9.36
CA LEU A 100 12.80 0.27 8.67
C LEU A 100 12.46 -0.39 7.34
N TYR A 101 11.39 -1.18 7.29
CA TYR A 101 11.05 -1.91 6.07
C TYR A 101 10.47 -1.02 4.96
N VAL A 102 9.77 0.06 5.31
CA VAL A 102 9.05 0.89 4.33
C VAL A 102 10.00 1.73 3.47
N GLY A 103 11.08 2.24 4.03
CA GLY A 103 11.99 3.16 3.34
C GLY A 103 11.49 4.61 3.28
N ASP A 104 12.26 5.45 2.61
CA ASP A 104 11.87 6.84 2.33
C ASP A 104 10.82 6.89 1.21
N ASP A 105 9.95 7.90 1.29
CA ASP A 105 9.01 8.24 0.23
C ASP A 105 9.49 9.45 -0.59
N ALA A 106 8.69 9.84 -1.58
CA ALA A 106 9.03 10.97 -2.44
C ALA A 106 9.02 12.35 -1.72
N GLU A 107 8.48 12.49 -0.50
CA GLU A 107 8.47 13.78 0.26
C GLU A 107 9.83 14.10 0.86
N LYS A 108 10.73 13.10 1.01
CA LYS A 108 12.10 13.36 1.43
C LYS A 108 12.82 14.32 0.46
N LEU A 109 12.48 14.26 -0.83
CA LEU A 109 13.06 15.13 -1.84
C LEU A 109 12.34 16.48 -1.85
N LYS A 110 12.93 17.48 -1.20
CA LYS A 110 12.43 18.87 -1.22
C LYS A 110 12.38 19.44 -2.64
N GLU A 111 13.34 19.05 -3.47
CA GLU A 111 13.39 19.34 -4.90
C GLU A 111 13.78 18.05 -5.63
N PHE A 112 13.05 17.71 -6.70
CA PHE A 112 13.37 16.52 -7.48
C PHE A 112 14.65 16.76 -8.28
N PRO A 113 15.71 15.97 -8.03
CA PRO A 113 16.95 16.14 -8.76
C PRO A 113 16.72 15.85 -10.25
N GLU A 114 17.42 16.55 -11.15
CA GLU A 114 17.19 16.41 -12.59
C GLU A 114 17.39 14.98 -13.09
N SER A 115 18.34 14.25 -12.52
CA SER A 115 18.54 12.81 -12.68
C SER A 115 19.39 12.34 -11.52
N CYS A 116 19.08 11.17 -10.98
CA CYS A 116 19.89 10.55 -9.93
C CYS A 116 20.85 9.50 -10.52
N THR A 117 22.00 9.34 -9.88
CA THR A 117 22.93 8.23 -10.13
C THR A 117 23.38 7.68 -8.80
N VAL A 118 23.26 6.37 -8.64
CA VAL A 118 23.71 5.64 -7.45
C VAL A 118 25.22 5.62 -7.43
N VAL A 119 25.80 6.00 -6.29
CA VAL A 119 27.24 5.97 -6.05
C VAL A 119 27.63 4.90 -5.04
N ASP A 120 26.71 4.51 -4.17
CA ASP A 120 26.93 3.42 -3.22
C ASP A 120 25.62 2.81 -2.72
N VAL A 121 25.69 1.57 -2.25
CA VAL A 121 24.58 0.87 -1.56
C VAL A 121 25.13 0.32 -0.24
N ILE A 122 24.64 0.87 0.86
CA ILE A 122 25.10 0.59 2.22
C ILE A 122 24.04 -0.23 2.93
N GLU A 123 24.48 -1.31 3.58
CA GLU A 123 23.66 -2.13 4.46
C GLU A 123 24.04 -1.82 5.90
N GLU A 124 23.06 -1.48 6.72
CA GLU A 124 23.21 -1.22 8.15
C GLU A 124 22.26 -2.13 8.95
N GLU A 125 22.51 -2.23 10.25
CA GLU A 125 21.69 -3.03 11.18
C GLU A 125 21.31 -2.16 12.38
N MET A 126 20.07 -2.33 12.87
CA MET A 126 19.56 -1.61 14.03
C MET A 126 18.85 -2.56 14.99
N ASP A 127 19.15 -2.45 16.29
CA ASP A 127 18.38 -3.14 17.32
C ASP A 127 16.99 -2.51 17.44
N VAL A 128 15.94 -3.33 17.35
CA VAL A 128 14.55 -2.91 17.51
C VAL A 128 13.97 -3.56 18.77
N GLU A 129 13.26 -2.79 19.58
CA GLU A 129 12.64 -3.31 20.80
C GLU A 129 11.69 -4.47 20.50
N LEU A 130 11.69 -5.50 21.35
CA LEU A 130 10.91 -6.74 21.18
C LEU A 130 11.25 -7.59 19.94
N VAL A 131 12.27 -7.20 19.16
CA VAL A 131 12.80 -8.01 18.06
C VAL A 131 14.08 -8.72 18.53
N PRO A 132 14.18 -10.05 18.39
CA PRO A 132 15.29 -10.82 18.98
C PRO A 132 16.65 -10.59 18.31
N TYR A 133 16.67 -10.04 17.09
CA TYR A 133 17.88 -9.85 16.29
C TYR A 133 17.92 -8.45 15.67
N PRO A 134 19.12 -7.90 15.42
CA PRO A 134 19.26 -6.65 14.67
C PRO A 134 18.59 -6.75 13.31
N VAL A 135 17.92 -5.67 12.92
CA VAL A 135 17.15 -5.57 11.68
C VAL A 135 17.99 -4.85 10.63
N LYS A 136 18.13 -5.48 9.46
CA LYS A 136 18.88 -4.91 8.34
C LYS A 136 18.07 -3.87 7.58
N TYR A 137 18.72 -2.79 7.19
CA TYR A 137 18.12 -1.73 6.38
C TYR A 137 19.14 -1.13 5.41
N ILE A 138 18.64 -0.53 4.32
CA ILE A 138 19.45 -0.22 3.13
C ILE A 138 19.45 1.27 2.83
N TYR A 139 20.62 1.90 2.79
CA TYR A 139 20.78 3.25 2.25
C TYR A 139 21.43 3.24 0.88
N ILE A 140 20.87 4.03 -0.03
CA ILE A 140 21.46 4.36 -1.32
C ILE A 140 22.11 5.73 -1.20
N LYS A 141 23.42 5.79 -1.48
CA LYS A 141 24.08 7.07 -1.73
C LYS A 141 23.89 7.43 -3.19
N TYR A 142 23.46 8.64 -3.47
CA TYR A 142 23.25 9.12 -4.83
C TYR A 142 23.78 10.53 -5.04
N LYS A 143 24.03 10.86 -6.31
CA LYS A 143 24.35 12.20 -6.78
C LYS A 143 23.38 12.63 -7.86
N SER A 144 23.25 13.94 -8.02
CA SER A 144 22.53 14.54 -9.13
C SER A 144 23.29 15.74 -9.68
N PRO A 145 23.20 16.07 -10.99
CA PRO A 145 23.79 17.29 -11.52
C PRO A 145 23.35 18.57 -10.80
N ALA A 146 22.14 18.55 -10.22
CA ALA A 146 21.58 19.68 -9.47
C ALA A 146 22.06 19.75 -8.00
N ILE A 147 22.73 18.72 -7.48
CA ILE A 147 23.11 18.60 -6.07
C ILE A 147 24.64 18.50 -5.98
N SER A 148 25.26 19.44 -5.26
CA SER A 148 26.73 19.48 -5.10
C SER A 148 27.27 18.41 -4.16
N THR A 149 26.41 17.83 -3.32
CA THR A 149 26.74 16.82 -2.30
C THR A 149 26.18 15.45 -2.68
N THR A 150 26.77 14.42 -2.08
CA THR A 150 26.15 13.09 -2.07
C THR A 150 25.03 13.12 -1.05
N GLU A 151 23.86 12.59 -1.42
CA GLU A 151 22.69 12.48 -0.55
C GLU A 151 22.34 11.00 -0.31
N ASP A 152 21.58 10.74 0.74
CA ASP A 152 21.18 9.39 1.13
C ASP A 152 19.67 9.18 0.92
N PHE A 153 19.29 8.01 0.41
CA PHE A 153 17.90 7.57 0.26
C PHE A 153 17.73 6.18 0.91
N HIS A 154 16.84 6.07 1.89
CA HIS A 154 16.51 4.81 2.55
C HIS A 154 15.67 3.96 1.60
N PHE A 155 16.24 2.90 1.07
CA PHE A 155 15.58 1.98 0.16
C PHE A 155 14.77 0.94 0.94
N GLY A 156 13.47 0.92 0.68
CA GLY A 156 12.51 0.05 1.35
C GLY A 156 11.40 -0.42 0.42
N ALA A 157 10.38 -1.04 1.00
CA ALA A 157 9.21 -1.56 0.31
C ALA A 157 8.48 -0.50 -0.53
N MET A 158 8.44 0.76 -0.09
CA MET A 158 7.84 1.87 -0.84
C MET A 158 8.51 2.05 -2.21
N ALA A 159 9.85 2.02 -2.22
CA ALA A 159 10.62 2.15 -3.45
C ALA A 159 10.47 0.94 -4.37
N ILE A 160 10.31 -0.25 -3.79
CA ILE A 160 10.07 -1.50 -4.53
C ILE A 160 8.66 -1.52 -5.14
N TYR A 161 7.63 -1.14 -4.38
CA TYR A 161 6.25 -1.01 -4.88
C TYR A 161 6.19 -0.07 -6.07
N GLU A 162 6.72 1.14 -5.93
CA GLU A 162 6.72 2.18 -6.96
C GLU A 162 7.53 1.79 -8.18
N SER A 163 8.69 1.14 -7.99
CA SER A 163 9.51 0.65 -9.09
C SER A 163 8.77 -0.44 -9.89
N MET A 164 8.18 -1.43 -9.21
CA MET A 164 7.41 -2.49 -9.88
C MET A 164 6.17 -1.94 -10.59
N ALA A 165 5.41 -1.06 -9.93
CA ALA A 165 4.22 -0.45 -10.52
C ALA A 165 4.56 0.34 -11.78
N ASN A 166 5.61 1.16 -11.71
CA ASN A 166 6.09 1.91 -12.86
C ASN A 166 6.59 1.01 -14.01
N LEU A 167 7.30 -0.08 -13.71
CA LEU A 167 7.80 -1.01 -14.72
C LEU A 167 6.64 -1.67 -15.48
N ILE A 168 5.63 -2.13 -14.75
CA ILE A 168 4.43 -2.75 -15.33
C ILE A 168 3.59 -1.72 -16.09
N GLU A 169 3.38 -0.53 -15.52
CA GLU A 169 2.68 0.56 -16.19
C GLU A 169 3.36 0.93 -17.51
N SER A 170 4.69 1.05 -17.50
CA SER A 170 5.48 1.35 -18.70
C SER A 170 5.42 0.22 -19.72
N GLN A 171 5.32 -1.04 -19.29
CA GLN A 171 5.07 -2.17 -20.17
C GLN A 171 3.69 -2.09 -20.84
N ILE A 172 2.66 -1.62 -20.12
CA ILE A 172 1.29 -1.52 -20.65
C ILE A 172 1.11 -0.28 -21.55
N TYR A 173 1.55 0.89 -21.11
CA TYR A 173 1.26 2.17 -21.76
C TYR A 173 2.45 2.75 -22.53
N GLY A 174 3.64 2.18 -22.36
CA GLY A 174 4.89 2.71 -22.90
C GLY A 174 5.62 3.62 -21.91
N ASP A 175 6.92 3.79 -22.15
CA ASP A 175 7.76 4.65 -21.33
C ASP A 175 7.30 6.12 -21.46
N GLU A 176 7.10 6.76 -20.32
CA GLU A 176 6.99 8.22 -20.25
C GLU A 176 8.36 8.85 -20.49
N LYS A 177 8.39 10.01 -21.14
CA LYS A 177 9.58 10.86 -21.18
C LYS A 177 9.77 11.52 -19.81
N ARG A 178 10.11 10.72 -18.81
CA ARG A 178 10.42 11.16 -17.45
C ARG A 178 11.90 10.93 -17.14
N ARG A 179 12.44 11.75 -16.24
CA ARG A 179 13.83 11.63 -15.81
C ARG A 179 13.93 10.63 -14.66
N ARG A 180 15.09 9.96 -14.53
CA ARG A 180 15.29 8.94 -13.50
C ARG A 180 15.22 9.53 -12.11
N ASN A 181 14.32 9.01 -11.29
CA ASN A 181 14.15 9.54 -9.94
C ASN A 181 13.65 8.52 -8.92
N PHE A 182 13.87 8.84 -7.64
CA PHE A 182 13.27 8.11 -6.53
C PHE A 182 11.82 8.56 -6.33
N PRO A 183 10.93 7.67 -5.86
CA PRO A 183 11.15 6.24 -5.64
C PRO A 183 11.03 5.37 -6.91
N TYR A 184 10.48 5.90 -8.00
CA TYR A 184 9.98 5.11 -9.14
C TYR A 184 11.03 4.34 -9.96
N ASP A 185 12.29 4.78 -9.96
CA ASP A 185 13.38 4.10 -10.69
C ASP A 185 14.39 3.47 -9.73
N ALA A 186 14.10 3.43 -8.42
CA ALA A 186 15.04 3.01 -7.38
C ALA A 186 15.56 1.58 -7.62
N ALA A 187 14.68 0.63 -7.88
CA ALA A 187 15.05 -0.77 -8.09
C ALA A 187 15.92 -0.95 -9.36
N LEU A 188 15.60 -0.21 -10.43
CA LEU A 188 16.41 -0.19 -11.65
C LEU A 188 17.79 0.38 -11.38
N MET A 189 17.88 1.51 -10.69
CA MET A 189 19.16 2.15 -10.38
C MET A 189 20.04 1.29 -9.47
N ILE A 190 19.46 0.57 -8.51
CA ILE A 190 20.20 -0.40 -7.69
C ILE A 190 20.65 -1.61 -8.52
N ALA A 191 19.78 -2.14 -9.39
CA ALA A 191 20.13 -3.25 -10.28
C ALA A 191 21.28 -2.87 -11.22
N GLU A 192 21.28 -1.65 -11.76
CA GLU A 192 22.40 -1.11 -12.56
C GLU A 192 23.70 -1.04 -11.78
N TYR A 193 23.65 -0.67 -10.51
CA TYR A 193 24.85 -0.55 -9.67
C TYR A 193 25.38 -1.91 -9.21
N LEU A 194 24.51 -2.80 -8.72
CA LEU A 194 24.90 -4.07 -8.10
C LEU A 194 24.97 -5.25 -9.07
N CYS A 195 24.15 -5.26 -10.12
CA CYS A 195 24.07 -6.37 -11.07
C CYS A 195 23.86 -5.85 -12.52
N PRO A 196 24.87 -5.18 -13.11
CA PRO A 196 24.71 -4.52 -14.42
C PRO A 196 24.20 -5.44 -15.53
N SER A 197 24.50 -6.75 -15.45
CA SER A 197 24.12 -7.76 -16.43
C SER A 197 22.61 -7.92 -16.62
N ILE A 198 21.80 -7.63 -15.59
CA ILE A 198 20.33 -7.79 -15.67
C ILE A 198 19.59 -6.45 -15.69
N SER A 199 20.31 -5.34 -15.51
CA SER A 199 19.73 -4.02 -15.31
C SER A 199 18.89 -3.50 -16.48
N HIS A 200 19.21 -3.93 -17.71
CA HIS A 200 18.42 -3.61 -18.91
C HIS A 200 17.19 -4.51 -19.09
N ASN A 201 17.10 -5.61 -18.35
CA ASN A 201 15.95 -6.51 -18.38
C ASN A 201 14.89 -6.03 -17.38
N LYS A 202 14.02 -5.13 -17.85
CA LYS A 202 12.91 -4.56 -17.06
C LYS A 202 12.00 -5.62 -16.42
N LEU A 203 11.76 -6.74 -17.12
CA LEU A 203 10.98 -7.85 -16.58
C LEU A 203 11.71 -8.52 -15.42
N ALA A 204 13.01 -8.81 -15.56
CA ALA A 204 13.80 -9.38 -14.47
C ALA A 204 13.78 -8.49 -13.22
N VAL A 205 13.95 -7.18 -13.38
CA VAL A 205 13.88 -6.24 -12.25
C VAL A 205 12.47 -6.23 -11.63
N SER A 206 11.41 -6.25 -12.46
CA SER A 206 10.02 -6.34 -11.97
C SER A 206 9.76 -7.63 -11.19
N GLU A 207 10.27 -8.77 -11.67
CA GLU A 207 10.14 -10.08 -11.00
C GLU A 207 10.89 -10.12 -9.67
N LEU A 208 12.09 -9.53 -9.61
CA LEU A 208 12.85 -9.40 -8.37
C LEU A 208 12.15 -8.48 -7.38
N CYS A 209 11.55 -7.37 -7.84
CA CYS A 209 10.72 -6.53 -6.98
C CYS A 209 9.55 -7.31 -6.39
N GLU A 210 8.80 -8.03 -7.23
CA GLU A 210 7.66 -8.83 -6.78
C GLU A 210 8.07 -9.93 -5.81
N ALA A 211 9.13 -10.69 -6.12
CA ALA A 211 9.62 -11.75 -5.24
C ALA A 211 10.10 -11.17 -3.90
N SER A 212 10.71 -9.99 -3.90
CA SER A 212 11.15 -9.33 -2.66
C SER A 212 9.97 -8.93 -1.77
N LEU A 213 8.84 -8.53 -2.36
CA LEU A 213 7.61 -8.22 -1.61
C LEU A 213 6.97 -9.47 -0.97
N MET A 214 7.44 -10.67 -1.30
CA MET A 214 7.01 -11.92 -0.64
C MET A 214 7.69 -12.16 0.72
N TYR A 215 8.53 -11.22 1.19
CA TYR A 215 9.22 -11.27 2.48
C TYR A 215 8.83 -10.08 3.35
N TYR A 216 9.08 -10.18 4.66
CA TYR A 216 8.82 -9.07 5.59
C TYR A 216 9.76 -7.88 5.40
N ASN A 217 11.01 -8.13 5.00
CA ASN A 217 12.01 -7.11 4.67
C ASN A 217 12.39 -7.13 3.17
N PRO A 218 11.59 -6.50 2.28
CA PRO A 218 11.82 -6.57 0.84
C PRO A 218 13.17 -6.01 0.39
N ALA A 219 13.66 -4.95 1.05
CA ALA A 219 14.90 -4.28 0.64
C ALA A 219 16.13 -5.18 0.81
N GLU A 220 16.21 -5.87 1.96
CA GLU A 220 17.29 -6.80 2.27
C GLU A 220 17.36 -7.94 1.25
N ILE A 221 16.21 -8.56 0.93
CA ILE A 221 16.15 -9.63 -0.06
C ILE A 221 16.51 -9.15 -1.46
N PHE A 222 15.99 -7.99 -1.87
CA PHE A 222 16.27 -7.44 -3.19
C PHE A 222 17.77 -7.23 -3.41
N VAL A 223 18.45 -6.57 -2.46
CA VAL A 223 19.90 -6.32 -2.51
C VAL A 223 20.70 -7.63 -2.43
N SER A 224 20.36 -8.51 -1.50
CA SER A 224 21.05 -9.80 -1.33
C SER A 224 20.96 -10.66 -2.59
N CYS A 225 19.79 -10.68 -3.25
CA CYS A 225 19.58 -11.46 -4.46
C CYS A 225 20.36 -10.88 -5.65
N LEU A 226 20.35 -9.56 -5.84
CA LEU A 226 21.13 -8.92 -6.90
C LEU A 226 22.62 -9.22 -6.80
N LYS A 227 23.19 -9.12 -5.59
CA LYS A 227 24.59 -9.47 -5.31
C LYS A 227 24.85 -10.94 -5.64
N LYS A 228 23.97 -11.84 -5.20
CA LYS A 228 24.11 -13.28 -5.46
C LYS A 228 24.06 -13.63 -6.95
N ILE A 229 23.13 -13.02 -7.70
CA ILE A 229 23.03 -13.18 -9.16
C ILE A 229 24.30 -12.68 -9.84
N HIS A 230 24.82 -11.52 -9.42
CA HIS A 230 26.05 -10.96 -9.95
C HIS A 230 27.26 -11.86 -9.69
N ASP A 231 27.47 -12.26 -8.43
CA ASP A 231 28.61 -13.08 -8.00
C ASP A 231 28.66 -14.43 -8.71
N LEU A 232 27.48 -15.01 -8.97
CA LEU A 232 27.36 -16.29 -9.66
C LEU A 232 27.30 -16.15 -11.20
N GLY A 233 27.24 -14.93 -11.73
CA GLY A 233 27.10 -14.67 -13.17
C GLY A 233 25.82 -15.26 -13.76
N LEU A 234 24.72 -15.29 -12.99
CA LEU A 234 23.47 -15.90 -13.43
C LEU A 234 22.74 -15.01 -14.46
N VAL A 235 22.28 -15.63 -15.53
CA VAL A 235 21.43 -15.01 -16.55
C VAL A 235 20.31 -15.99 -16.85
N PHE A 236 19.07 -15.52 -16.70
CA PHE A 236 17.88 -16.29 -17.04
C PHE A 236 17.20 -15.65 -18.26
N GLU A 237 16.69 -16.49 -19.15
CA GLU A 237 16.13 -16.04 -20.43
C GLU A 237 14.59 -16.13 -20.44
N SER A 238 14.02 -17.01 -19.62
CA SER A 238 12.58 -17.23 -19.60
C SER A 238 11.92 -16.33 -18.55
N PRO A 239 10.71 -15.81 -18.85
CA PRO A 239 9.87 -15.19 -17.82
C PRO A 239 9.74 -16.10 -16.60
N ASN A 240 9.60 -15.48 -15.44
CA ASN A 240 9.38 -16.08 -14.13
C ASN A 240 10.59 -16.77 -13.50
N GLU A 241 11.71 -16.92 -14.21
CA GLU A 241 12.91 -17.57 -13.67
C GLU A 241 13.58 -16.74 -12.55
N TYR A 242 13.61 -15.40 -12.66
CA TYR A 242 14.17 -14.56 -11.61
C TYR A 242 13.33 -14.60 -10.33
N TYR A 243 11.99 -14.56 -10.49
CA TYR A 243 11.06 -14.73 -9.38
C TYR A 243 11.27 -16.08 -8.68
N LEU A 244 11.24 -17.18 -9.45
CA LEU A 244 11.42 -18.53 -8.90
C LEU A 244 12.80 -18.72 -8.27
N TYR A 245 13.85 -18.14 -8.84
CA TYR A 245 15.17 -18.19 -8.26
C TYR A 245 15.16 -17.59 -6.86
N MET A 246 14.62 -16.38 -6.68
CA MET A 246 14.59 -15.72 -5.39
C MET A 246 13.77 -16.52 -4.36
N VAL A 247 12.50 -16.82 -4.65
CA VAL A 247 11.60 -17.46 -3.67
C VAL A 247 12.01 -18.89 -3.28
N ASN A 248 12.85 -19.55 -4.08
CA ASN A 248 13.36 -20.90 -3.78
C ASN A 248 14.75 -20.92 -3.13
N ASN A 249 15.51 -19.81 -3.18
CA ASN A 249 16.89 -19.78 -2.69
C ASN A 249 17.11 -18.82 -1.51
N PHE A 250 16.12 -18.01 -1.16
CA PHE A 250 16.19 -17.04 -0.06
C PHE A 250 15.10 -17.33 0.97
N THR A 251 15.50 -17.26 2.24
CA THR A 251 14.65 -17.49 3.41
C THR A 251 15.19 -16.56 4.51
N LEU A 252 14.41 -15.54 4.90
CA LEU A 252 14.75 -14.67 6.05
C LEU A 252 14.09 -15.16 7.32
N GLU A 253 12.88 -15.69 7.18
CA GLU A 253 12.05 -16.22 8.23
C GLU A 253 12.39 -17.71 8.49
N GLU A 254 11.83 -18.33 9.53
CA GLU A 254 12.10 -19.76 9.81
C GLU A 254 11.50 -20.70 8.75
N GLU A 255 10.55 -20.19 7.96
CA GLU A 255 9.65 -20.97 7.13
C GLU A 255 9.82 -20.61 5.65
N PRO A 256 9.50 -21.54 4.73
CA PRO A 256 9.46 -21.24 3.32
C PRO A 256 8.51 -20.08 2.98
N VAL A 257 8.90 -19.25 2.02
CA VAL A 257 8.17 -18.05 1.55
C VAL A 257 6.68 -18.32 1.29
N HIS A 258 6.35 -19.46 0.68
CA HIS A 258 4.96 -19.79 0.37
C HIS A 258 4.10 -20.05 1.63
N LEU A 259 4.69 -20.61 2.70
CA LEU A 259 3.98 -20.81 3.95
C LEU A 259 3.79 -19.49 4.70
N GLU A 260 4.81 -18.63 4.72
CA GLU A 260 4.70 -17.28 5.31
C GLU A 260 3.64 -16.44 4.59
N HIS A 261 3.57 -16.50 3.26
CA HIS A 261 2.51 -15.85 2.51
C HIS A 261 1.11 -16.37 2.88
N ILE A 262 0.93 -17.69 3.05
CA ILE A 262 -0.37 -18.27 3.46
C ILE A 262 -0.75 -17.77 4.85
N LYS A 263 0.17 -17.82 5.82
CA LYS A 263 -0.05 -17.32 7.19
C LYS A 263 -0.39 -15.83 7.19
N ALA A 264 0.34 -15.02 6.44
CA ALA A 264 0.09 -13.58 6.32
C ALA A 264 -1.30 -13.30 5.72
N SER A 265 -1.73 -14.07 4.71
CA SER A 265 -3.07 -13.96 4.12
C SER A 265 -4.17 -14.30 5.11
N GLU A 266 -4.06 -15.45 5.81
CA GLU A 266 -5.04 -15.88 6.81
C GLU A 266 -5.15 -14.87 7.97
N LEU A 267 -4.01 -14.32 8.41
CA LEU A 267 -3.98 -13.28 9.42
C LEU A 267 -4.67 -12.00 8.93
N ALA A 268 -4.34 -11.54 7.71
CA ALA A 268 -4.96 -10.34 7.13
C ALA A 268 -6.47 -10.52 6.95
N GLU A 269 -6.93 -11.68 6.48
CA GLU A 269 -8.36 -12.04 6.38
C GLU A 269 -9.06 -11.93 7.74
N SER A 270 -8.50 -12.59 8.77
CA SER A 270 -9.07 -12.54 10.13
C SER A 270 -9.07 -11.13 10.72
N GLN A 271 -8.01 -10.36 10.49
CA GLN A 271 -7.89 -8.99 10.99
C GLN A 271 -8.92 -8.06 10.32
N LEU A 272 -9.12 -8.18 9.01
CA LEU A 272 -10.12 -7.41 8.27
C LEU A 272 -11.53 -7.73 8.78
N ASP A 273 -11.83 -9.00 9.03
CA ASP A 273 -13.12 -9.45 9.56
C ASP A 273 -13.40 -8.87 10.96
N ASP A 274 -12.37 -8.76 11.81
CA ASP A 274 -12.47 -8.23 13.17
C ASP A 274 -12.83 -6.74 13.25
N LEU A 275 -12.70 -5.99 12.14
CA LEU A 275 -13.12 -4.59 12.08
C LEU A 275 -14.64 -4.45 12.24
N PHE A 276 -15.42 -5.48 11.89
CA PHE A 276 -16.88 -5.47 11.95
C PHE A 276 -17.41 -6.36 13.08
N THR A 277 -17.83 -5.74 14.19
CA THR A 277 -18.10 -6.45 15.45
C THR A 277 -19.57 -6.75 15.71
N VAL A 278 -20.50 -6.15 14.94
CA VAL A 278 -21.95 -6.20 15.20
C VAL A 278 -22.75 -6.60 13.96
N SER A 279 -23.82 -7.38 14.13
CA SER A 279 -24.72 -7.78 13.04
C SER A 279 -25.52 -6.59 12.47
N PRO A 280 -25.82 -6.58 11.16
CA PRO A 280 -25.48 -7.61 10.17
C PRO A 280 -24.04 -7.55 9.65
N LEU A 281 -23.29 -6.47 9.94
CA LEU A 281 -21.95 -6.24 9.40
C LEU A 281 -20.89 -7.24 9.90
N LYS A 282 -21.14 -7.95 11.01
CA LYS A 282 -20.24 -9.01 11.49
C LYS A 282 -20.04 -10.15 10.47
N GLU A 283 -20.97 -10.32 9.53
CA GLU A 283 -20.90 -11.35 8.49
C GLU A 283 -20.30 -10.83 7.17
N GLU A 284 -19.86 -9.57 7.15
CA GLU A 284 -19.20 -8.92 6.02
C GLU A 284 -17.87 -9.63 5.70
N LYS A 285 -17.59 -9.84 4.39
CA LYS A 285 -16.40 -10.54 3.86
C LYS A 285 -15.82 -9.89 2.60
N TRP A 286 -16.13 -8.63 2.30
CA TRP A 286 -15.77 -7.96 1.06
C TRP A 286 -14.26 -7.84 0.93
N ALA A 287 -13.59 -7.27 1.94
CA ALA A 287 -12.15 -7.08 1.90
C ALA A 287 -11.37 -8.39 2.10
N SER A 288 -11.76 -9.20 3.10
CA SER A 288 -11.15 -10.51 3.34
C SER A 288 -11.35 -11.43 2.12
N GLY A 289 -12.49 -11.34 1.45
CA GLY A 289 -12.75 -12.03 0.18
C GLY A 289 -11.85 -11.58 -0.98
N MET A 290 -11.41 -10.31 -1.03
CA MET A 290 -10.39 -9.89 -2.01
C MET A 290 -9.03 -10.51 -1.70
N VAL A 291 -8.61 -10.50 -0.43
CA VAL A 291 -7.36 -11.15 0.00
C VAL A 291 -7.38 -12.65 -0.31
N ALA A 292 -8.45 -13.35 0.03
CA ALA A 292 -8.59 -14.78 -0.24
C ALA A 292 -8.48 -15.12 -1.74
N ARG A 293 -9.15 -14.35 -2.61
CA ARG A 293 -9.08 -14.50 -4.07
C ARG A 293 -7.69 -14.16 -4.62
N ALA A 294 -7.01 -13.16 -4.07
CA ALA A 294 -5.64 -12.82 -4.44
C ALA A 294 -4.65 -13.94 -4.06
N ARG A 295 -4.83 -14.58 -2.90
CA ARG A 295 -4.05 -15.77 -2.50
C ARG A 295 -4.23 -16.93 -3.49
N GLU A 296 -5.45 -17.18 -3.96
CA GLU A 296 -5.70 -18.24 -4.96
C GLU A 296 -4.91 -18.01 -6.26
N ILE A 297 -4.80 -16.76 -6.70
CA ILE A 297 -4.04 -16.39 -7.90
C ILE A 297 -2.53 -16.61 -7.70
N ARG A 298 -2.05 -16.45 -6.46
CA ARG A 298 -0.66 -16.68 -6.05
C ARG A 298 -0.29 -18.16 -5.93
N ASN A 299 -1.26 -19.06 -5.76
CA ASN A 299 -1.01 -20.51 -5.70
C ASN A 299 -0.57 -21.14 -7.04
N SER A 300 -0.12 -20.33 -8.00
CA SER A 300 0.52 -20.77 -9.23
C SER A 300 2.03 -20.56 -9.16
N ASN A 301 2.82 -21.43 -9.79
CA ASN A 301 4.28 -21.26 -9.93
C ASN A 301 4.69 -20.13 -10.90
N ILE A 302 3.82 -19.17 -11.19
CA ILE A 302 4.05 -18.07 -12.13
C ILE A 302 3.72 -16.74 -11.45
N SER A 303 4.70 -15.84 -11.42
CA SER A 303 4.59 -14.49 -10.89
C SER A 303 3.52 -13.67 -11.62
N ILE A 304 2.94 -12.71 -10.91
CA ILE A 304 1.98 -11.76 -11.49
C ILE A 304 2.69 -10.89 -12.53
N SER A 305 3.92 -10.44 -12.28
CA SER A 305 4.77 -9.71 -13.21
C SER A 305 4.92 -10.44 -14.53
N ALA A 306 5.26 -11.74 -14.51
CA ALA A 306 5.39 -12.52 -15.72
C ALA A 306 4.06 -12.65 -16.49
N LYS A 307 2.93 -12.81 -15.79
CA LYS A 307 1.60 -12.86 -16.42
C LYS A 307 1.15 -11.50 -16.97
N LEU A 308 1.61 -10.40 -16.37
CA LEU A 308 1.38 -9.03 -16.83
C LEU A 308 2.35 -8.64 -17.95
N TRP A 309 3.48 -9.33 -18.10
CA TRP A 309 4.45 -9.11 -19.17
C TRP A 309 4.08 -9.88 -20.45
N GLY A 310 2.90 -9.59 -20.98
CA GLY A 310 2.39 -10.20 -22.21
C GLY A 310 3.22 -9.89 -23.46
N SER A 311 2.94 -10.63 -24.55
CA SER A 311 3.63 -10.45 -25.84
C SER A 311 3.44 -9.05 -26.46
N ASP A 312 2.42 -8.33 -26.03
CA ASP A 312 2.13 -6.95 -26.43
C ASP A 312 1.36 -6.21 -25.33
N LYS A 313 1.34 -4.88 -25.46
CA LYS A 313 0.71 -3.92 -24.54
C LYS A 313 -0.76 -4.22 -24.25
N ASN A 314 -1.53 -4.61 -25.28
CA ASN A 314 -2.96 -4.85 -25.12
C ASN A 314 -3.22 -6.11 -24.29
N LYS A 315 -2.42 -7.17 -24.50
CA LYS A 315 -2.49 -8.36 -23.65
C LYS A 315 -2.09 -8.05 -22.21
N SER A 316 -1.04 -7.28 -21.99
CA SER A 316 -0.66 -6.83 -20.64
C SER A 316 -1.79 -6.09 -19.93
N ARG A 317 -2.44 -5.14 -20.63
CA ARG A 317 -3.62 -4.42 -20.11
C ARG A 317 -4.78 -5.37 -19.79
N GLN A 318 -5.08 -6.30 -20.69
CA GLN A 318 -6.15 -7.29 -20.50
C GLN A 318 -5.85 -8.22 -19.31
N SER A 319 -4.60 -8.66 -19.13
CA SER A 319 -4.18 -9.45 -17.97
C SER A 319 -4.40 -8.68 -16.67
N LEU A 320 -4.01 -7.40 -16.61
CA LEU A 320 -4.24 -6.54 -15.44
C LEU A 320 -5.73 -6.47 -15.10
N MET A 321 -6.56 -6.10 -16.07
CA MET A 321 -8.01 -6.03 -15.88
C MET A 321 -8.62 -7.39 -15.51
N GLY A 322 -8.05 -8.49 -16.04
CA GLY A 322 -8.45 -9.86 -15.71
C GLY A 322 -8.16 -10.23 -14.25
N PHE A 323 -6.99 -9.84 -13.72
CA PHE A 323 -6.67 -10.01 -12.30
C PHE A 323 -7.63 -9.24 -11.42
N ILE A 324 -7.84 -7.95 -11.71
CA ILE A 324 -8.74 -7.10 -10.94
C ILE A 324 -10.16 -7.67 -10.95
N LYS A 325 -10.65 -8.12 -12.11
CA LYS A 325 -11.96 -8.78 -12.19
C LYS A 325 -12.05 -10.05 -11.34
N SER A 326 -10.97 -10.82 -11.28
CA SER A 326 -10.92 -12.09 -10.52
C SER A 326 -10.84 -11.86 -9.01
N ILE A 327 -10.11 -10.82 -8.58
CA ILE A 327 -9.88 -10.50 -7.17
C ILE A 327 -11.01 -9.67 -6.58
N GLY A 328 -11.64 -8.79 -7.37
CA GLY A 328 -12.48 -7.71 -6.87
C GLY A 328 -11.82 -6.35 -7.08
N MET A 329 -12.64 -5.30 -7.04
CA MET A 329 -12.23 -3.93 -7.30
C MET A 329 -12.22 -3.13 -5.98
N PRO A 330 -11.16 -2.36 -5.67
CA PRO A 330 -11.19 -1.39 -4.59
C PRO A 330 -12.20 -0.27 -4.89
N ILE A 331 -12.65 0.47 -3.86
CA ILE A 331 -13.47 1.65 -4.12
C ILE A 331 -12.61 2.73 -4.77
N VAL A 332 -13.09 3.32 -5.87
CA VAL A 332 -12.35 4.36 -6.60
C VAL A 332 -13.10 5.67 -6.51
N PHE A 333 -12.39 6.75 -6.21
CA PHE A 333 -12.91 8.12 -6.23
C PHE A 333 -12.24 8.92 -7.33
N ASN A 334 -13.00 9.79 -8.00
CA ASN A 334 -12.41 10.83 -8.82
C ASN A 334 -12.07 12.10 -7.99
N ARG A 335 -11.63 13.19 -8.64
CA ARG A 335 -11.32 14.47 -7.97
C ARG A 335 -12.51 15.04 -7.19
N ASN A 336 -13.72 14.78 -7.67
CA ASN A 336 -14.97 15.26 -7.08
C ASN A 336 -15.51 14.30 -6.00
N PHE A 337 -14.78 13.25 -5.62
CA PHE A 337 -15.27 12.21 -4.69
C PHE A 337 -16.54 11.49 -5.16
N GLU A 338 -16.80 11.49 -6.46
CA GLU A 338 -17.77 10.57 -7.08
C GLU A 338 -17.16 9.17 -7.04
N SER A 339 -17.90 8.21 -6.51
CA SER A 339 -17.39 6.87 -6.27
C SER A 339 -17.72 5.93 -7.42
N TRP A 340 -16.81 4.99 -7.67
CA TRP A 340 -16.98 3.97 -8.69
C TRP A 340 -16.51 2.62 -8.17
N LEU A 341 -17.35 1.61 -8.39
CA LEU A 341 -17.06 0.21 -8.15
C LEU A 341 -17.53 -0.58 -9.37
N ARG A 342 -16.58 -1.21 -10.07
CA ARG A 342 -16.87 -1.94 -11.30
C ARG A 342 -17.82 -3.11 -11.06
N ASP A 343 -18.80 -3.27 -11.94
CA ASP A 343 -19.75 -4.38 -11.96
C ASP A 343 -20.55 -4.56 -10.64
N SER A 344 -20.80 -3.48 -9.88
CA SER A 344 -21.49 -3.59 -8.58
C SER A 344 -23.00 -3.84 -8.74
N GLU A 345 -23.40 -5.12 -8.68
CA GLU A 345 -24.74 -5.49 -8.18
C GLU A 345 -24.82 -5.40 -6.63
N GLU A 346 -23.66 -5.22 -5.97
CA GLU A 346 -23.51 -5.12 -4.53
C GLU A 346 -23.64 -3.69 -3.99
N SER A 347 -23.99 -3.58 -2.70
CA SER A 347 -24.07 -2.31 -1.98
C SER A 347 -22.69 -1.66 -1.83
N LEU A 348 -22.57 -0.37 -2.19
CA LEU A 348 -21.38 0.45 -1.90
C LEU A 348 -21.13 0.67 -0.40
N TYR A 349 -22.02 0.21 0.46
CA TYR A 349 -21.99 0.51 1.89
C TYR A 349 -20.69 0.02 2.56
N THR A 350 -20.32 -1.25 2.39
CA THR A 350 -19.08 -1.78 2.99
C THR A 350 -17.82 -1.14 2.40
N PRO A 351 -17.64 -1.02 1.07
CA PRO A 351 -16.49 -0.31 0.51
C PRO A 351 -16.32 1.10 1.08
N LEU A 352 -17.42 1.86 1.24
CA LEU A 352 -17.39 3.18 1.85
C LEU A 352 -17.10 3.15 3.37
N MET A 353 -17.41 2.06 4.07
CA MET A 353 -16.99 1.92 5.47
C MET A 353 -15.46 1.87 5.59
N TYR A 354 -14.72 1.23 4.69
CA TYR A 354 -13.25 1.24 4.73
C TYR A 354 -12.65 2.64 4.61
N ALA A 355 -13.21 3.50 3.75
CA ALA A 355 -12.84 4.91 3.66
C ALA A 355 -13.16 5.70 4.96
N ALA A 356 -14.23 5.31 5.66
CA ALA A 356 -14.56 5.89 6.96
C ALA A 356 -13.67 5.36 8.12
N ILE A 357 -13.22 4.10 8.05
CA ILE A 357 -12.20 3.53 8.96
C ILE A 357 -10.88 4.26 8.78
N PHE A 358 -10.47 4.54 7.54
CA PHE A 358 -9.31 5.39 7.26
C PHE A 358 -9.46 6.79 7.86
N SER A 359 -10.63 7.43 7.68
CA SER A 359 -10.93 8.72 8.33
C SER A 359 -10.76 8.66 9.84
N PHE A 360 -11.23 7.59 10.48
CA PHE A 360 -11.05 7.41 11.93
C PHE A 360 -9.57 7.40 12.30
N GLN A 361 -8.76 6.58 11.62
CA GLN A 361 -7.33 6.46 11.91
C GLN A 361 -6.61 7.81 11.78
N GLU A 362 -6.82 8.53 10.69
CA GLU A 362 -6.15 9.81 10.41
C GLU A 362 -6.59 10.92 11.37
N ILE A 363 -7.86 10.95 11.77
CA ILE A 363 -8.39 11.89 12.77
C ILE A 363 -7.77 11.64 14.14
N VAL A 364 -7.72 10.37 14.55
CA VAL A 364 -7.21 9.99 15.87
C VAL A 364 -5.70 10.25 15.97
N GLN A 365 -4.96 10.13 14.87
CA GLN A 365 -3.54 10.49 14.78
C GLN A 365 -3.30 11.99 14.55
N GLY A 366 -4.34 12.79 14.36
CA GLY A 366 -4.23 14.23 14.13
C GLY A 366 -3.71 14.63 12.75
N LYS A 367 -3.63 13.68 11.81
CA LYS A 367 -3.24 13.94 10.42
C LYS A 367 -4.38 14.57 9.61
N GLN A 368 -5.62 14.35 10.04
CA GLN A 368 -6.81 14.92 9.41
C GLN A 368 -7.78 15.55 10.41
N GLN A 369 -8.44 16.64 10.01
CA GLN A 369 -9.46 17.30 10.84
C GLN A 369 -10.84 16.62 10.75
N GLY A 370 -11.35 16.39 9.54
CA GLY A 370 -12.69 15.85 9.29
C GLY A 370 -12.71 14.49 8.62
N CYS A 371 -13.90 14.03 8.24
CA CYS A 371 -14.12 12.80 7.49
C CYS A 371 -13.87 13.02 5.99
N ILE A 372 -13.08 12.15 5.33
CA ILE A 372 -12.81 12.25 3.88
C ILE A 372 -14.08 12.10 3.04
N LEU A 373 -15.08 11.38 3.55
CA LEU A 373 -16.35 11.15 2.83
C LEU A 373 -17.32 12.33 2.89
N SER A 374 -16.94 13.45 3.50
CA SER A 374 -17.80 14.64 3.55
C SER A 374 -18.18 15.14 2.15
N SER A 375 -17.19 15.26 1.25
CA SER A 375 -17.38 15.63 -0.15
C SER A 375 -18.22 14.58 -0.90
N HIS A 376 -17.90 13.29 -0.71
CA HIS A 376 -18.68 12.19 -1.29
C HIS A 376 -20.16 12.30 -0.90
N CYS A 377 -20.46 12.48 0.39
CA CYS A 377 -21.83 12.59 0.89
C CYS A 377 -22.54 13.89 0.45
N ALA A 378 -21.80 14.93 0.04
CA ALA A 378 -22.38 16.16 -0.50
C ALA A 378 -22.80 15.98 -1.96
N ASN A 379 -22.00 15.24 -2.74
CA ASN A 379 -22.15 15.11 -4.19
C ASN A 379 -23.04 13.93 -4.56
N GLU A 380 -22.91 12.82 -3.86
CA GLU A 380 -23.74 11.64 -4.01
C GLU A 380 -24.91 11.73 -3.03
N ASN A 381 -26.13 11.46 -3.48
CA ASN A 381 -27.31 11.40 -2.62
C ASN A 381 -27.29 10.12 -1.74
N SER A 382 -26.22 9.96 -0.95
CA SER A 382 -25.83 8.79 -0.18
C SER A 382 -26.70 8.55 1.07
N GLY A 383 -27.78 9.32 1.23
CA GLY A 383 -28.65 9.30 2.40
C GLY A 383 -28.06 9.97 3.65
N CYS A 384 -26.86 10.55 3.57
CA CYS A 384 -26.21 11.29 4.65
C CYS A 384 -26.02 12.76 4.26
N THR A 385 -26.79 13.68 4.85
CA THR A 385 -26.57 15.12 4.64
C THR A 385 -25.35 15.58 5.45
N PRO A 386 -24.28 16.11 4.80
CA PRO A 386 -23.13 16.67 5.50
C PRO A 386 -23.52 17.86 6.38
N ASP A 387 -22.75 18.09 7.45
CA ASP A 387 -22.82 19.29 8.28
C ASP A 387 -21.42 19.66 8.80
N HIS A 388 -21.32 20.76 9.55
CA HIS A 388 -20.06 21.25 10.10
C HIS A 388 -19.30 20.22 10.97
N ASN A 389 -19.99 19.22 11.54
CA ASN A 389 -19.34 18.17 12.31
C ASN A 389 -18.54 17.24 11.41
N CYS A 390 -18.94 17.02 10.15
CA CYS A 390 -18.16 16.22 9.22
C CYS A 390 -16.73 16.76 9.04
N GLU A 391 -16.53 18.07 9.16
CA GLU A 391 -15.26 18.75 8.93
C GLU A 391 -14.36 18.80 10.18
N SER A 392 -14.94 18.76 11.37
CA SER A 392 -14.19 19.07 12.61
C SER A 392 -14.43 18.10 13.78
N ALA A 393 -15.54 17.38 13.81
CA ALA A 393 -15.91 16.49 14.92
C ALA A 393 -16.94 15.42 14.49
N PRO A 394 -16.60 14.53 13.53
CA PRO A 394 -17.58 13.62 12.92
C PRO A 394 -18.21 12.63 13.92
N TRP A 395 -17.55 12.35 15.04
CA TRP A 395 -18.09 11.55 16.14
C TRP A 395 -19.33 12.18 16.81
N LEU A 396 -19.48 13.51 16.79
CA LEU A 396 -20.64 14.20 17.39
C LEU A 396 -21.94 13.98 16.61
N ARG A 397 -21.85 13.53 15.34
CA ARG A 397 -23.04 13.26 14.52
C ARG A 397 -23.93 12.16 15.13
N LEU A 398 -23.31 11.18 15.77
CA LEU A 398 -24.03 10.10 16.45
C LEU A 398 -24.94 10.64 17.55
N ALA A 399 -24.44 11.56 18.38
CA ALA A 399 -25.21 12.20 19.46
C ALA A 399 -26.38 13.06 18.93
N GLN A 400 -26.30 13.52 17.68
CA GLN A 400 -27.38 14.26 17.00
C GLN A 400 -28.40 13.33 16.32
N GLY A 401 -28.27 12.01 16.46
CA GLY A 401 -29.13 11.04 15.78
C GLY A 401 -28.89 10.94 14.27
N LYS A 402 -27.76 11.47 13.76
CA LYS A 402 -27.41 11.44 12.35
C LYS A 402 -26.50 10.26 12.06
N SER A 403 -27.08 9.16 11.57
CA SER A 403 -26.33 7.98 11.15
C SER A 403 -25.62 8.21 9.79
N CYS A 404 -24.37 7.79 9.70
CA CYS A 404 -23.54 7.73 8.49
C CYS A 404 -22.45 6.66 8.65
N TYR A 405 -21.65 6.41 7.61
CA TYR A 405 -20.55 5.42 7.65
C TYR A 405 -19.64 5.60 8.88
N PHE A 406 -19.17 6.83 9.12
CA PHE A 406 -18.30 7.15 10.24
C PHE A 406 -18.98 6.93 11.60
N SER A 407 -20.20 7.45 11.80
CA SER A 407 -20.90 7.30 13.08
C SER A 407 -21.25 5.83 13.36
N ASN A 408 -21.48 5.04 12.31
CA ASN A 408 -21.80 3.63 12.44
C ASN A 408 -20.58 2.83 12.89
N ILE A 409 -19.39 3.15 12.37
CA ILE A 409 -18.11 2.62 12.88
C ILE A 409 -17.90 3.03 14.33
N TRP A 410 -18.05 4.31 14.64
CA TRP A 410 -17.91 4.85 15.99
C TRP A 410 -18.80 4.12 17.00
N LYS A 411 -20.07 3.90 16.63
CA LYS A 411 -21.03 3.13 17.43
C LYS A 411 -20.65 1.65 17.54
N MET A 412 -20.32 1.01 16.41
CA MET A 412 -19.95 -0.41 16.34
C MET A 412 -18.76 -0.74 17.24
N TRP A 413 -17.80 0.18 17.37
CA TRP A 413 -16.64 0.02 18.23
C TRP A 413 -16.86 0.43 19.69
N GLY A 414 -18.08 0.82 20.05
CA GLY A 414 -18.46 1.14 21.43
C GLY A 414 -17.94 2.48 21.93
N LEU A 415 -17.71 3.43 21.02
CA LEU A 415 -17.18 4.76 21.33
C LEU A 415 -18.28 5.81 21.59
N GLU A 416 -19.55 5.42 21.59
CA GLU A 416 -20.71 6.33 21.68
C GLU A 416 -20.75 7.22 22.93
N ASN A 417 -20.13 6.76 24.02
CA ASN A 417 -20.03 7.50 25.28
C ASN A 417 -18.68 8.18 25.50
N VAL A 418 -17.75 8.07 24.54
CA VAL A 418 -16.43 8.70 24.62
C VAL A 418 -16.55 10.18 24.25
N GLN A 419 -16.21 11.04 25.21
CA GLN A 419 -16.08 12.47 25.01
C GLN A 419 -14.68 12.77 24.48
N ILE A 420 -14.59 13.59 23.44
CA ILE A 420 -13.33 13.95 22.80
C ILE A 420 -13.00 15.41 23.09
N PHE A 421 -11.77 15.66 23.54
CA PHE A 421 -11.15 16.97 23.61
C PHE A 421 -10.04 17.06 22.55
N ARG A 422 -10.15 18.02 21.64
CA ARG A 422 -9.17 18.25 20.59
C ARG A 422 -8.26 19.41 20.99
N SER A 423 -6.95 19.16 21.11
CA SER A 423 -5.98 20.20 21.49
C SER A 423 -5.47 21.04 20.34
#